data_AF-A0A972ZQT1-F1
#
_entry.id   AF-A0A972ZQT1-F1
#
_cell.length_a   1.000
_cell.length_b   1.000
_cell.length_c   1.000
_cell.angle_alpha   90.00
_cell.angle_beta   90.00
_cell.angle_gamma   90.00
#
_symmetry.space_group_name_H-M   'P 1'
#
loop_
_entity.id
_entity.type
_entity.pdbx_description
1 polymer ?
#
loop_
_entity_poly.entity_id
_entity_poly.type
_entity_poly.pdbx_seq_one_letter_code
_entity_poly.pdbx_strand_id
1 'polypeptide(L)'
;MKILKDIKKTIDSANINFLIGSGLSFPFLDILNNIEIKLVKAEENYIPQEISELKKEYFEKSMVGNLKIIDKKVDKEKNEVLNNYENFYKIINHIVLKRENSILTKQINVFTTNIDIFSEKALENTGIEFDDGFHGKFNPRYDIGNFKKSYFKKSLHYENTSEIPVFNILKLHGSLSWKKEGKVIYLDHVLSTVRETEDKKNSPEFEEIYKKLMIINPTKQKFDNTIFDEYYYDLLRIYSNELEKENSVLFVMGFSFADEHIYKLTLRVADSNPTLKIYIFSHKSSSSKIYENIEKNAKNKNIEIVSPEEGMEYDFKTLNTEIFEKIIPFKRELVDGVLE
;
A
#
# COMPACT_ATOMS: atom_id res chain seq x y z
N MET A 1 24.14 8.50 -5.43
CA MET A 1 24.35 9.52 -4.37
C MET A 1 23.45 10.77 -4.47
N LYS A 2 23.25 11.39 -5.65
CA LYS A 2 22.39 12.59 -5.78
C LYS A 2 20.92 12.31 -5.43
N ILE A 3 20.34 11.25 -6.02
CA ILE A 3 18.95 10.86 -5.79
C ILE A 3 18.60 10.63 -4.30
N LEU A 4 19.49 9.99 -3.53
CA LEU A 4 19.26 9.77 -2.09
C LEU A 4 19.19 11.08 -1.31
N LYS A 5 20.00 12.07 -1.68
CA LYS A 5 19.95 13.41 -1.06
C LYS A 5 18.65 14.12 -1.42
N ASP A 6 18.20 13.98 -2.67
CA ASP A 6 16.96 14.59 -3.14
C ASP A 6 15.74 13.97 -2.44
N ILE A 7 15.67 12.64 -2.35
CA ILE A 7 14.63 11.91 -1.61
C ILE A 7 14.61 12.33 -0.14
N LYS A 8 15.77 12.38 0.53
CA LYS A 8 15.87 12.81 1.92
C LYS A 8 15.29 14.22 2.11
N LYS A 9 15.73 15.17 1.28
CA LYS A 9 15.24 16.55 1.33
C LYS A 9 13.73 16.62 1.08
N THR A 10 13.21 15.83 0.14
CA THR A 10 11.77 15.76 -0.12
C THR A 10 10.99 15.27 1.11
N ILE A 11 11.43 14.18 1.74
CA ILE A 11 10.74 13.61 2.93
C ILE A 11 10.75 14.59 4.11
N ASP A 12 11.84 15.35 4.30
CA ASP A 12 11.93 16.33 5.37
C ASP A 12 10.95 17.50 5.21
N SER A 13 10.49 17.79 3.99
CA SER A 13 9.67 18.97 3.68
C SER A 13 8.32 18.68 3.02
N ALA A 14 7.87 17.42 2.96
CA ALA A 14 6.66 17.06 2.22
C ALA A 14 5.67 16.18 3.02
N ASN A 15 4.39 16.24 2.62
CA ASN A 15 3.37 15.26 3.01
C ASN A 15 3.70 13.91 2.35
N ILE A 16 3.84 12.85 3.15
CA ILE A 16 4.42 11.58 2.69
C ILE A 16 3.31 10.61 2.29
N ASN A 17 3.35 10.17 1.04
CA ASN A 17 2.44 9.17 0.50
C ASN A 17 3.23 8.03 -0.16
N PHE A 18 2.76 6.80 0.00
CA PHE A 18 3.25 5.62 -0.69
C PHE A 18 2.12 5.00 -1.51
N LEU A 19 2.42 4.52 -2.70
CA LEU A 19 1.57 3.63 -3.49
C LEU A 19 2.28 2.28 -3.63
N ILE A 20 1.76 1.27 -2.94
CA ILE A 20 2.32 -0.09 -2.90
C ILE A 20 1.48 -1.01 -3.76
N GLY A 21 2.13 -1.75 -4.65
CA GLY A 21 1.51 -2.81 -5.46
C GLY A 21 1.95 -4.22 -5.07
N SER A 22 1.44 -5.20 -5.82
CA SER A 22 1.58 -6.63 -5.50
C SER A 22 3.02 -7.13 -5.64
N GLY A 23 3.87 -6.40 -6.37
CA GLY A 23 5.29 -6.73 -6.49
C GLY A 23 6.05 -6.75 -5.16
N LEU A 24 5.53 -6.12 -4.09
CA LEU A 24 6.15 -6.16 -2.77
C LEU A 24 5.75 -7.38 -1.92
N SER A 25 4.68 -8.09 -2.30
CA SER A 25 4.23 -9.32 -1.65
C SER A 25 4.85 -10.59 -2.28
N PHE A 26 5.53 -10.44 -3.42
CA PHE A 26 6.30 -11.49 -4.09
C PHE A 26 7.58 -11.85 -3.30
N PRO A 27 8.02 -13.12 -3.25
CA PRO A 27 7.47 -14.30 -3.94
C PRO A 27 6.32 -15.00 -3.23
N PHE A 28 5.93 -14.59 -2.02
CA PHE A 28 4.93 -15.33 -1.25
C PHE A 28 3.53 -15.27 -1.86
N LEU A 29 3.14 -14.13 -2.42
CA LEU A 29 1.93 -13.98 -3.25
C LEU A 29 2.36 -13.69 -4.69
N ASP A 30 1.80 -14.44 -5.63
CA ASP A 30 2.14 -14.31 -7.04
C ASP A 30 1.65 -12.98 -7.64
N ILE A 31 2.40 -12.49 -8.63
CA ILE A 31 2.02 -11.33 -9.45
C ILE A 31 1.12 -11.80 -10.59
N LEU A 32 -0.03 -11.15 -10.76
CA LEU A 32 -1.14 -11.63 -11.59
C LEU A 32 -1.08 -11.27 -13.07
N ASN A 33 0.01 -10.67 -13.57
CA ASN A 33 0.06 -10.02 -14.89
C ASN A 33 -0.59 -10.82 -16.05
N ASN A 34 -0.51 -12.15 -16.04
CA ASN A 34 -1.15 -13.00 -17.06
C ASN A 34 -2.64 -13.28 -16.80
N ILE A 35 -3.04 -13.41 -15.54
CA ILE A 35 -4.43 -13.71 -15.15
C ILE A 35 -5.32 -12.50 -15.40
N GLU A 36 -4.85 -11.28 -15.09
CA GLU A 36 -5.63 -10.05 -15.30
C GLU A 36 -6.02 -9.88 -16.78
N ILE A 37 -5.06 -10.05 -17.69
CA ILE A 37 -5.28 -9.93 -19.14
C ILE A 37 -6.25 -11.00 -19.64
N LYS A 38 -6.09 -12.25 -19.17
CA LYS A 38 -6.99 -13.34 -19.55
C LYS A 38 -8.40 -13.11 -19.01
N LEU A 39 -8.54 -12.66 -17.77
CA LEU A 39 -9.82 -12.44 -17.12
C LEU A 39 -10.61 -11.34 -17.83
N VAL A 40 -9.95 -10.23 -18.19
CA VAL A 40 -10.55 -9.17 -19.02
C VAL A 40 -11.04 -9.71 -20.35
N LYS A 41 -10.23 -10.51 -21.06
CA LYS A 41 -10.63 -11.09 -22.35
C LYS A 41 -11.79 -12.08 -22.21
N ALA A 42 -11.80 -12.90 -21.16
CA ALA A 42 -12.85 -13.87 -20.91
C ALA A 42 -14.19 -13.17 -20.57
N GLU A 43 -14.14 -12.07 -19.81
CA GLU A 43 -15.30 -11.21 -19.53
C GLU A 43 -15.81 -10.49 -20.78
N GLU A 44 -14.93 -9.89 -21.59
CA GLU A 44 -15.30 -9.22 -22.85
C GLU A 44 -15.95 -10.20 -23.85
N ASN A 45 -15.51 -11.46 -23.87
CA ASN A 45 -16.06 -12.52 -24.73
C ASN A 45 -17.22 -13.30 -24.09
N TYR A 46 -17.62 -12.96 -22.85
CA TYR A 46 -18.68 -13.64 -22.10
C TYR A 46 -18.49 -15.16 -22.01
N ILE A 47 -17.30 -15.63 -21.63
CA ILE A 47 -16.97 -17.07 -21.51
C ILE A 47 -17.04 -17.48 -20.03
N PRO A 48 -18.19 -17.97 -19.49
CA PRO A 48 -18.39 -18.05 -18.04
C PRO A 48 -17.49 -19.09 -17.36
N GLN A 49 -17.22 -20.19 -18.06
CA GLN A 49 -16.36 -21.25 -17.55
C GLN A 49 -14.91 -20.78 -17.38
N GLU A 50 -14.36 -20.08 -18.38
CA GLU A 50 -13.01 -19.52 -18.32
C GLU A 50 -12.90 -18.45 -17.23
N ILE A 51 -13.92 -17.59 -17.09
CA ILE A 51 -13.98 -16.61 -15.99
C ILE A 51 -13.91 -17.30 -14.63
N SER A 52 -14.67 -18.37 -14.43
CA SER A 52 -14.68 -19.09 -13.15
C SER A 52 -13.34 -19.77 -12.85
N GLU A 53 -12.73 -20.39 -13.86
CA GLU A 53 -11.40 -21.01 -13.74
C GLU A 53 -10.32 -19.97 -13.40
N LEU A 54 -10.33 -18.81 -14.05
CA LEU A 54 -9.40 -17.72 -13.77
C LEU A 54 -9.60 -17.10 -12.39
N LYS A 55 -10.84 -16.98 -11.90
CA LYS A 55 -11.12 -16.55 -10.52
C LYS A 55 -10.59 -17.54 -9.50
N LYS A 56 -10.72 -18.85 -9.75
CA LYS A 56 -10.13 -19.88 -8.89
C LYS A 56 -8.61 -19.79 -8.87
N GLU A 57 -7.98 -19.61 -10.04
CA GLU A 57 -6.53 -19.43 -10.15
C GLU A 57 -6.08 -18.16 -9.39
N TYR A 58 -6.80 -17.04 -9.53
CA TYR A 58 -6.53 -15.81 -8.78
C TYR A 58 -6.66 -16.03 -7.26
N PHE A 59 -7.75 -16.68 -6.84
CA PHE A 59 -8.01 -16.99 -5.44
C PHE A 59 -6.87 -17.80 -4.82
N GLU A 60 -6.44 -18.87 -5.49
CA GLU A 60 -5.31 -19.71 -5.07
C GLU A 60 -4.02 -18.92 -4.88
N LYS A 61 -3.67 -18.13 -5.89
CA LYS A 61 -2.36 -17.49 -6.00
C LYS A 61 -2.19 -16.27 -5.11
N SER A 62 -3.26 -15.52 -4.86
CA SER A 62 -3.18 -14.23 -4.19
C SER A 62 -3.96 -14.15 -2.88
N MET A 63 -4.90 -15.07 -2.63
CA MET A 63 -5.80 -14.96 -1.47
C MET A 63 -5.53 -16.06 -0.43
N VAL A 64 -5.41 -17.33 -0.85
CA VAL A 64 -5.24 -18.47 0.06
C VAL A 64 -4.00 -18.34 0.97
N GLY A 65 -2.91 -17.78 0.44
CA GLY A 65 -1.68 -17.54 1.21
C GLY A 65 -1.89 -16.72 2.49
N ASN A 66 -2.88 -15.83 2.52
CA ASN A 66 -3.21 -15.00 3.68
C ASN A 66 -3.70 -15.81 4.89
N LEU A 67 -4.31 -16.97 4.67
CA LEU A 67 -4.68 -17.88 5.76
C LEU A 67 -3.45 -18.35 6.55
N LYS A 68 -2.31 -18.57 5.87
CA LYS A 68 -1.04 -18.94 6.52
C LYS A 68 -0.46 -17.80 7.36
N ILE A 69 -0.76 -16.55 6.99
CA ILE A 69 -0.34 -15.35 7.75
C ILE A 69 -1.09 -15.29 9.08
N ILE A 70 -2.42 -15.48 9.06
CA ILE A 70 -3.26 -15.50 10.28
C ILE A 70 -2.96 -16.71 11.16
N ASP A 71 -2.85 -17.91 10.57
CA ASP A 71 -2.64 -19.15 11.31
C ASP A 71 -1.21 -19.27 11.89
N LYS A 72 -0.35 -18.26 11.68
CA LYS A 72 1.05 -18.19 12.12
C LYS A 72 1.85 -19.45 11.76
N LYS A 73 1.52 -20.08 10.63
CA LYS A 73 2.23 -21.27 10.14
C LYS A 73 3.66 -20.90 9.76
N VAL A 74 4.62 -21.79 10.04
CA VAL A 74 6.02 -21.59 9.66
C VAL A 74 6.13 -21.70 8.14
N ASP A 75 6.54 -20.60 7.51
CA ASP A 75 6.71 -20.51 6.06
C ASP A 75 7.81 -19.46 5.79
N LYS A 76 8.88 -19.87 5.10
CA LYS A 76 10.10 -19.07 4.95
C LYS A 76 9.85 -17.82 4.12
N GLU A 77 9.20 -17.97 2.96
CA GLU A 77 8.93 -16.86 2.03
C GLU A 77 7.96 -15.87 2.66
N LYS A 78 6.90 -16.38 3.30
CA LYS A 78 5.97 -15.56 4.08
C LYS A 78 6.69 -14.72 5.14
N ASN A 79 7.58 -15.34 5.91
CA ASN A 79 8.32 -14.66 6.97
C ASN A 79 9.28 -13.62 6.39
N GLU A 80 9.92 -13.89 5.26
CA GLU A 80 10.80 -12.93 4.58
C GLU A 80 10.02 -11.70 4.10
N VAL A 81 8.90 -11.90 3.41
CA VAL A 81 8.04 -10.80 2.96
C VAL A 81 7.50 -9.99 4.14
N LEU A 82 7.00 -10.65 5.18
CA LEU A 82 6.51 -9.99 6.39
C LEU A 82 7.61 -9.16 7.07
N ASN A 83 8.83 -9.70 7.18
CA ASN A 83 9.97 -8.98 7.73
C ASN A 83 10.34 -7.75 6.89
N ASN A 84 10.22 -7.82 5.56
CA ASN A 84 10.45 -6.67 4.69
C ASN A 84 9.41 -5.56 4.93
N TYR A 85 8.13 -5.90 5.11
CA TYR A 85 7.11 -4.93 5.54
C TYR A 85 7.44 -4.34 6.92
N GLU A 86 7.79 -5.17 7.91
CA GLU A 86 8.15 -4.69 9.26
C GLU A 86 9.35 -3.73 9.23
N ASN A 87 10.39 -4.06 8.46
CA ASN A 87 11.56 -3.21 8.30
C ASN A 87 11.19 -1.89 7.62
N PHE A 88 10.40 -1.93 6.55
CA PHE A 88 9.91 -0.74 5.88
C PHE A 88 9.22 0.22 6.86
N TYR A 89 8.24 -0.26 7.62
CA TYR A 89 7.53 0.57 8.59
C TYR A 89 8.44 1.10 9.69
N LYS A 90 9.38 0.29 10.21
CA LYS A 90 10.37 0.74 11.20
C LYS A 90 11.26 1.85 10.65
N ILE A 91 11.77 1.70 9.42
CA ILE A 91 12.64 2.67 8.77
C ILE A 91 11.89 3.99 8.55
N ILE A 92 10.71 3.96 7.92
CA ILE A 92 9.93 5.16 7.65
C ILE A 92 9.50 5.84 8.96
N ASN A 93 9.06 5.07 9.96
CA ASN A 93 8.73 5.60 11.29
C ASN A 93 9.93 6.33 11.90
N HIS A 94 11.14 5.75 11.79
CA HIS A 94 12.35 6.38 12.30
C HIS A 94 12.69 7.68 11.55
N ILE A 95 12.58 7.70 10.23
CA ILE A 95 12.80 8.90 9.41
C ILE A 95 11.83 10.01 9.84
N VAL A 96 10.54 9.72 9.93
CA VAL A 96 9.51 10.72 10.28
C VAL A 96 9.61 11.18 11.74
N LEU A 97 10.04 10.31 12.65
CA LEU A 97 10.35 10.70 14.04
C LEU A 97 11.48 11.72 14.12
N LYS A 98 12.47 11.62 13.21
CA LYS A 98 13.72 12.38 13.24
C LYS A 98 13.78 13.52 12.22
N ARG A 99 12.75 13.71 11.40
CA ARG A 99 12.72 14.80 10.42
C ARG A 99 12.85 16.15 11.10
N GLU A 100 13.53 17.07 10.43
CA GLU A 100 13.85 18.39 10.98
C GLU A 100 12.62 19.30 11.06
N ASN A 101 11.63 19.09 10.19
CA ASN A 101 10.42 19.90 10.12
C ASN A 101 9.35 19.43 11.12
N SER A 102 9.06 20.26 12.12
CA SER A 102 8.04 20.03 13.14
C SER A 102 6.65 20.58 12.79
N ILE A 103 6.50 21.30 11.67
CA ILE A 103 5.24 21.95 11.27
C ILE A 103 4.32 20.97 10.55
N LEU A 104 4.88 20.10 9.71
CA LEU A 104 4.11 19.07 9.02
C LEU A 104 3.55 18.07 10.03
N THR A 105 2.45 17.40 9.70
CA THR A 105 1.92 16.29 10.51
C THR A 105 2.79 15.05 10.31
N LYS A 106 2.95 14.21 11.32
CA LYS A 106 3.70 12.95 11.21
C LYS A 106 2.87 11.80 10.63
N GLN A 107 1.80 12.13 9.91
CA GLN A 107 1.00 11.15 9.20
C GLN A 107 1.70 10.70 7.93
N ILE A 108 1.68 9.39 7.68
CA ILE A 108 2.16 8.77 6.46
C ILE A 108 1.00 8.02 5.84
N ASN A 109 0.65 8.32 4.58
CA ASN A 109 -0.39 7.58 3.88
C ASN A 109 0.23 6.45 3.07
N VAL A 110 -0.30 5.24 3.22
CA VAL A 110 0.07 4.08 2.41
C VAL A 110 -1.16 3.62 1.65
N PHE A 111 -1.23 4.03 0.40
CA PHE A 111 -2.20 3.54 -0.56
C PHE A 111 -1.72 2.22 -1.12
N THR A 112 -2.61 1.24 -1.22
CA THR A 112 -2.24 -0.06 -1.77
C THR A 112 -3.38 -0.68 -2.57
N THR A 113 -3.03 -1.31 -3.68
CA THR A 113 -3.94 -2.19 -4.45
C THR A 113 -3.90 -3.63 -3.94
N ASN A 114 -3.07 -3.92 -2.95
CA ASN A 114 -2.95 -5.26 -2.40
C ASN A 114 -4.10 -5.55 -1.45
N ILE A 115 -4.84 -6.61 -1.77
CA ILE A 115 -5.93 -7.13 -0.96
C ILE A 115 -5.45 -7.99 0.22
N ASP A 116 -4.15 -8.31 0.26
CA ASP A 116 -3.51 -9.08 1.33
C ASP A 116 -3.47 -8.33 2.67
N ILE A 117 -3.05 -9.00 3.74
CA ILE A 117 -3.03 -8.45 5.12
C ILE A 117 -1.61 -8.16 5.64
N PHE A 118 -0.60 -8.09 4.77
CA PHE A 118 0.80 -7.96 5.20
C PHE A 118 1.07 -6.65 5.93
N SER A 119 0.55 -5.54 5.43
CA SER A 119 0.74 -4.21 6.00
C SER A 119 0.25 -4.13 7.45
N GLU A 120 -0.99 -4.55 7.67
CA GLU A 120 -1.65 -4.57 8.97
C GLU A 120 -0.90 -5.50 9.93
N LYS A 121 -0.59 -6.73 9.48
CA LYS A 121 0.14 -7.70 10.30
C LYS A 121 1.52 -7.21 10.72
N ALA A 122 2.25 -6.57 9.80
CA ALA A 122 3.57 -6.02 10.08
C ALA A 122 3.47 -4.88 11.09
N LEU A 123 2.57 -3.91 10.89
CA LEU A 123 2.38 -2.79 11.80
C LEU A 123 2.02 -3.26 13.22
N GLU A 124 1.09 -4.21 13.34
CA GLU A 124 0.77 -4.87 14.62
C GLU A 124 2.00 -5.50 15.28
N ASN A 125 2.81 -6.27 14.53
CA ASN A 125 4.01 -6.91 15.07
C ASN A 125 5.06 -5.89 15.54
N THR A 126 5.16 -4.75 14.85
CA THR A 126 6.11 -3.68 15.21
C THR A 126 5.64 -2.80 16.37
N GLY A 127 4.34 -2.79 16.68
CA GLY A 127 3.74 -1.90 17.67
C GLY A 127 3.76 -0.41 17.25
N ILE A 128 3.88 -0.14 15.95
CA ILE A 128 3.80 1.21 15.39
C ILE A 128 2.33 1.60 15.26
N GLU A 129 2.01 2.85 15.59
CA GLU A 129 0.64 3.37 15.48
C GLU A 129 0.20 3.44 14.02
N PHE A 130 -1.00 2.92 13.74
CA PHE A 130 -1.60 2.96 12.42
C PHE A 130 -3.12 3.07 12.49
N ASP A 131 -3.72 3.56 11.40
CA ASP A 131 -5.16 3.61 11.17
C ASP A 131 -5.45 2.92 9.83
N ASP A 132 -6.24 1.85 9.86
CA ASP A 132 -6.69 1.09 8.69
C ASP A 132 -8.17 1.36 8.35
N GLY A 133 -8.75 2.41 8.94
CA GLY A 133 -10.15 2.81 8.80
C GLY A 133 -11.08 2.11 9.79
N PHE A 134 -10.65 1.07 10.52
CA PHE A 134 -11.47 0.41 11.52
C PHE A 134 -11.36 1.09 12.89
N HIS A 135 -12.49 1.13 13.60
CA HIS A 135 -12.53 1.59 14.99
C HIS A 135 -13.41 0.69 15.85
N GLY A 136 -13.12 0.68 17.15
CA GLY A 136 -13.74 -0.22 18.10
C GLY A 136 -12.90 -1.45 18.36
N LYS A 137 -13.08 -2.07 19.53
CA LYS A 137 -12.23 -3.18 20.00
C LYS A 137 -12.85 -4.56 19.79
N PHE A 138 -14.15 -4.68 20.05
CA PHE A 138 -14.85 -5.97 20.01
C PHE A 138 -15.50 -6.24 18.65
N ASN A 139 -16.05 -5.20 18.03
CA ASN A 139 -16.66 -5.27 16.71
C ASN A 139 -16.13 -4.10 15.88
N PRO A 140 -14.90 -4.18 15.37
CA PRO A 140 -14.31 -3.08 14.63
C PRO A 140 -15.13 -2.79 13.37
N ARG A 141 -15.50 -1.52 13.18
CA ARG A 141 -16.29 -1.06 12.02
C ARG A 141 -15.48 -0.11 11.18
N TYR A 142 -15.54 -0.30 9.87
CA TYR A 142 -14.87 0.57 8.92
C TYR A 142 -15.62 1.90 8.82
N ASP A 143 -14.88 3.00 8.89
CA ASP A 143 -15.38 4.33 8.62
C ASP A 143 -14.24 5.17 8.03
N ILE A 144 -14.47 5.74 6.84
CA ILE A 144 -13.49 6.62 6.18
C ILE A 144 -13.20 7.86 7.04
N GLY A 145 -14.15 8.31 7.84
CA GLY A 145 -13.96 9.41 8.79
C GLY A 145 -12.95 9.12 9.90
N ASN A 146 -12.47 7.87 10.04
CA ASN A 146 -11.43 7.54 10.99
C ASN A 146 -10.05 8.01 10.58
N PHE A 147 -9.75 8.05 9.28
CA PHE A 147 -8.47 8.52 8.79
C PHE A 147 -8.22 9.98 9.19
N LYS A 148 -6.95 10.40 9.16
CA LYS A 148 -6.49 11.77 9.48
C LYS A 148 -6.48 12.13 10.97
N LYS A 149 -6.47 11.15 11.87
CA LYS A 149 -6.20 11.38 13.30
C LYS A 149 -4.72 11.62 13.56
N SER A 150 -4.40 12.64 14.36
CA SER A 150 -3.04 12.87 14.88
C SER A 150 -2.94 12.35 16.30
N TYR A 151 -1.85 11.64 16.60
CA TYR A 151 -1.61 11.04 17.90
C TYR A 151 -0.46 11.77 18.59
N PHE A 152 -0.66 12.15 19.85
CA PHE A 152 0.34 12.87 20.65
C PHE A 152 0.70 12.09 21.90
N LYS A 153 2.00 12.02 22.20
CA LYS A 153 2.51 11.49 23.47
C LYS A 153 2.93 12.63 24.38
N LYS A 154 2.43 12.62 25.62
CA LYS A 154 2.89 13.52 26.68
C LYS A 154 4.02 12.84 27.47
N SER A 155 5.08 13.59 27.77
CA SER A 155 6.14 13.15 28.67
C SER A 155 5.60 12.93 30.08
N LEU A 156 6.03 11.85 30.74
CA LEU A 156 5.61 11.50 32.09
C LEU A 156 6.05 12.53 33.14
N HIS A 157 7.16 13.24 32.89
CA HIS A 157 7.79 14.12 33.89
C HIS A 157 7.76 15.60 33.52
N TYR A 158 7.70 15.95 32.23
CA TYR A 158 7.98 17.32 31.77
C TYR A 158 6.84 18.00 31.00
N GLU A 159 5.62 17.44 31.04
CA GLU A 159 4.44 17.91 30.30
C GLU A 159 4.57 18.16 28.79
N ASN A 160 5.76 18.02 28.21
CA ASN A 160 6.01 18.18 26.79
C ASN A 160 5.20 17.17 25.98
N THR A 161 4.49 17.65 24.97
CA THR A 161 3.77 16.83 24.01
C THR A 161 4.57 16.72 22.71
N SER A 162 4.54 15.54 22.10
CA SER A 162 5.15 15.31 20.80
C SER A 162 4.21 14.46 19.95
N GLU A 163 4.03 14.86 18.69
CA GLU A 163 3.30 14.03 17.74
C GLU A 163 4.09 12.74 17.48
N ILE A 164 3.38 11.62 17.40
CA ILE A 164 3.89 10.30 17.05
C ILE A 164 3.55 10.05 15.57
N PRO A 165 4.44 9.44 14.77
CA PRO A 165 4.06 9.05 13.43
C PRO A 165 2.97 7.98 13.42
N VAL A 166 2.06 8.14 12.47
CA VAL A 166 0.90 7.27 12.31
C VAL A 166 0.78 6.91 10.84
N PHE A 167 0.70 5.62 10.54
CA PHE A 167 0.50 5.14 9.18
C PHE A 167 -0.99 4.99 8.89
N ASN A 168 -1.50 5.68 7.88
CA ASN A 168 -2.85 5.46 7.36
C ASN A 168 -2.79 4.41 6.24
N ILE A 169 -3.41 3.25 6.43
CA ILE A 169 -3.43 2.16 5.45
C ILE A 169 -4.71 2.24 4.63
N LEU A 170 -4.59 2.67 3.37
CA LEU A 170 -5.72 2.89 2.47
C LEU A 170 -5.73 1.82 1.37
N LYS A 171 -6.61 0.82 1.55
CA LYS A 171 -6.78 -0.36 0.69
C LYS A 171 -7.66 -0.05 -0.51
N LEU A 172 -7.08 0.48 -1.59
CA LEU A 172 -7.81 0.93 -2.79
C LEU A 172 -8.62 -0.20 -3.43
N HIS A 173 -8.14 -1.44 -3.45
CA HIS A 173 -8.88 -2.57 -4.03
C HIS A 173 -9.64 -3.39 -2.98
N GLY A 174 -9.91 -2.81 -1.82
CA GLY A 174 -10.48 -3.53 -0.68
C GLY A 174 -9.47 -4.47 -0.01
N SER A 175 -9.96 -5.35 0.85
CA SER A 175 -9.12 -6.26 1.63
C SER A 175 -9.83 -7.58 1.89
N LEU A 176 -9.05 -8.64 2.00
CA LEU A 176 -9.54 -9.96 2.40
C LEU A 176 -10.06 -9.99 3.85
N SER A 177 -9.65 -9.04 4.68
CA SER A 177 -10.14 -8.89 6.05
C SER A 177 -11.42 -8.07 6.15
N TRP A 178 -12.01 -7.59 5.04
CA TRP A 178 -13.24 -6.82 5.06
C TRP A 178 -14.46 -7.72 4.86
N LYS A 179 -15.46 -7.58 5.74
CA LYS A 179 -16.72 -8.33 5.65
C LYS A 179 -17.91 -7.40 5.73
N LYS A 180 -18.80 -7.51 4.74
CA LYS A 180 -20.03 -6.71 4.68
C LYS A 180 -21.17 -7.40 5.41
N GLU A 181 -21.82 -6.66 6.30
CA GLU A 181 -23.11 -7.04 6.87
C GLU A 181 -24.08 -5.86 6.76
N GLY A 182 -25.06 -5.97 5.85
CA GLY A 182 -25.97 -4.88 5.51
C GLY A 182 -25.24 -3.69 4.86
N LYS A 183 -25.26 -2.54 5.52
CA LYS A 183 -24.55 -1.31 5.08
C LYS A 183 -23.22 -1.07 5.80
N VAL A 184 -22.84 -1.96 6.72
CA VAL A 184 -21.65 -1.79 7.56
C VAL A 184 -20.58 -2.79 7.12
N ILE A 185 -19.33 -2.33 7.15
CA ILE A 185 -18.16 -3.16 6.91
C ILE A 185 -17.49 -3.43 8.27
N TYR A 186 -17.25 -4.71 8.55
CA TYR A 186 -16.61 -5.21 9.76
C TYR A 186 -15.25 -5.80 9.42
N LEU A 187 -14.37 -5.79 10.42
CA LEU A 187 -13.07 -6.45 10.32
C LEU A 187 -13.22 -7.95 10.61
N ASP A 188 -12.96 -8.77 9.61
CA ASP A 188 -12.89 -10.23 9.68
C ASP A 188 -11.46 -10.68 9.96
N HIS A 189 -11.07 -10.65 11.24
CA HIS A 189 -9.73 -11.00 11.70
C HIS A 189 -9.32 -12.45 11.39
N VAL A 190 -10.28 -13.35 11.15
CA VAL A 190 -10.02 -14.78 10.93
C VAL A 190 -10.09 -15.16 9.45
N LEU A 191 -10.39 -14.19 8.57
CA LEU A 191 -10.61 -14.38 7.14
C LEU A 191 -11.66 -15.47 6.87
N SER A 192 -12.78 -15.42 7.60
CA SER A 192 -13.86 -16.41 7.52
C SER A 192 -14.38 -16.60 6.10
N THR A 193 -14.56 -15.53 5.32
CA THR A 193 -15.01 -15.61 3.92
C THR A 193 -13.97 -16.28 3.02
N VAL A 194 -12.68 -16.04 3.26
CA VAL A 194 -11.60 -16.71 2.51
C VAL A 194 -11.58 -18.21 2.83
N ARG A 195 -11.74 -18.59 4.11
CA ARG A 195 -11.82 -20.01 4.49
C ARG A 195 -13.01 -20.71 3.84
N GLU A 196 -14.19 -20.10 3.92
CA GLU A 196 -15.41 -20.62 3.27
C GLU A 196 -15.22 -20.78 1.76
N THR A 197 -14.55 -19.82 1.11
CA THR A 197 -14.26 -19.86 -0.33
C THR A 197 -13.30 -21.00 -0.69
N GLU A 198 -12.25 -21.22 0.10
CA GLU A 198 -11.31 -22.33 -0.12
C GLU A 198 -11.98 -23.68 0.10
N ASP A 199 -12.78 -23.84 1.16
CA ASP A 199 -13.51 -25.08 1.45
C ASP A 199 -14.49 -25.46 0.32
N LYS A 200 -15.08 -24.44 -0.34
CA LYS A 200 -16.10 -24.61 -1.39
C LYS A 200 -15.60 -24.38 -2.81
N LYS A 201 -14.29 -24.26 -3.00
CA LYS A 201 -13.64 -23.98 -4.29
C LYS A 201 -14.00 -24.93 -5.43
N ASN A 202 -14.18 -26.21 -5.11
CA ASN A 202 -14.57 -27.25 -6.07
C ASN A 202 -16.08 -27.50 -6.10
N SER A 203 -16.88 -26.71 -5.36
CA SER A 203 -18.33 -26.79 -5.36
C SER A 203 -18.95 -25.75 -6.31
N PRO A 204 -20.20 -25.95 -6.75
CA PRO A 204 -20.95 -24.95 -7.50
C PRO A 204 -21.17 -23.62 -6.74
N GLU A 205 -20.98 -23.62 -5.42
CA GLU A 205 -21.20 -22.46 -4.55
C GLU A 205 -20.00 -21.48 -4.57
N PHE A 206 -18.86 -21.87 -5.16
CA PHE A 206 -17.64 -21.05 -5.20
C PHE A 206 -17.91 -19.61 -5.67
N GLU A 207 -18.62 -19.44 -6.80
CA GLU A 207 -18.88 -18.11 -7.35
C GLU A 207 -19.72 -17.23 -6.41
N GLU A 208 -20.67 -17.83 -5.70
CA GLU A 208 -21.52 -17.09 -4.76
C GLU A 208 -20.73 -16.62 -3.55
N ILE A 209 -19.86 -17.48 -3.01
CA ILE A 209 -19.04 -17.15 -1.84
C ILE A 209 -17.91 -16.20 -2.22
N TYR A 210 -17.27 -16.41 -3.37
CA TYR A 210 -16.23 -15.52 -3.91
C TYR A 210 -16.75 -14.09 -4.08
N LYS A 211 -17.99 -13.91 -4.54
CA LYS A 211 -18.64 -12.59 -4.66
C LYS A 211 -18.86 -11.89 -3.31
N LYS A 212 -18.81 -12.60 -2.18
CA LYS A 212 -18.88 -11.98 -0.84
C LYS A 212 -17.57 -11.31 -0.44
N LEU A 213 -16.45 -11.63 -1.09
CA LEU A 213 -15.17 -10.97 -0.85
C LEU A 213 -15.27 -9.49 -1.23
N MET A 214 -14.97 -8.61 -0.28
CA MET A 214 -14.97 -7.16 -0.49
C MET A 214 -13.69 -6.70 -1.18
N ILE A 215 -13.48 -7.18 -2.40
CA ILE A 215 -12.30 -6.89 -3.21
C ILE A 215 -12.70 -6.41 -4.59
N ILE A 216 -11.82 -5.60 -5.17
CA ILE A 216 -11.92 -5.18 -6.56
C ILE A 216 -11.08 -6.15 -7.40
N ASN A 217 -11.75 -6.94 -8.24
CA ASN A 217 -11.08 -7.86 -9.15
C ASN A 217 -10.24 -7.10 -10.19
N PRO A 218 -9.18 -7.63 -10.80
CA PRO A 218 -8.40 -6.90 -11.79
C PRO A 218 -9.06 -6.88 -13.18
N THR A 219 -10.30 -6.38 -13.30
CA THR A 219 -11.07 -6.34 -14.57
C THR A 219 -11.66 -4.96 -14.92
N LYS A 220 -12.21 -4.81 -16.14
CA LYS A 220 -12.78 -3.55 -16.65
C LYS A 220 -14.25 -3.32 -16.29
N GLN A 221 -15.04 -4.38 -16.13
CA GLN A 221 -16.45 -4.26 -15.74
C GLN A 221 -16.57 -4.32 -14.22
N LYS A 222 -16.54 -3.15 -13.58
CA LYS A 222 -16.29 -3.06 -12.14
C LYS A 222 -17.35 -2.37 -11.30
N PHE A 223 -18.53 -2.04 -11.81
CA PHE A 223 -19.43 -1.18 -11.06
C PHE A 223 -20.89 -1.62 -11.25
N ASP A 224 -21.36 -2.42 -10.29
CA ASP A 224 -22.77 -2.77 -10.14
C ASP A 224 -23.53 -1.72 -9.29
N ASN A 225 -22.98 -0.50 -9.14
CA ASN A 225 -23.48 0.57 -8.27
C ASN A 225 -23.75 0.09 -6.84
N THR A 226 -22.77 -0.60 -6.26
CA THR A 226 -22.86 -1.13 -4.90
C THR A 226 -22.22 -0.17 -3.89
N ILE A 227 -22.60 -0.29 -2.62
CA ILE A 227 -21.95 0.41 -1.49
C ILE A 227 -20.41 0.22 -1.49
N PHE A 228 -19.91 -0.92 -1.97
CA PHE A 228 -18.47 -1.14 -2.07
C PHE A 228 -17.83 -0.21 -3.10
N ASP A 229 -18.54 0.08 -4.19
CA ASP A 229 -18.09 1.04 -5.21
C ASP A 229 -18.02 2.46 -4.62
N GLU A 230 -18.97 2.84 -3.77
CA GLU A 230 -18.93 4.14 -3.07
C GLU A 230 -17.65 4.28 -2.22
N TYR A 231 -17.33 3.29 -1.39
CA TYR A 231 -16.10 3.28 -0.59
C TYR A 231 -14.85 3.34 -1.46
N TYR A 232 -14.83 2.61 -2.58
CA TYR A 232 -13.73 2.66 -3.52
C TYR A 232 -13.50 4.06 -4.09
N TYR A 233 -14.57 4.70 -4.58
CA TYR A 233 -14.48 6.04 -5.14
C TYR A 233 -14.09 7.08 -4.09
N ASP A 234 -14.54 6.91 -2.85
CA ASP A 234 -14.11 7.77 -1.74
C ASP A 234 -12.62 7.60 -1.43
N LEU A 235 -12.10 6.36 -1.44
CA LEU A 235 -10.66 6.10 -1.27
C LEU A 235 -9.83 6.70 -2.42
N LEU A 236 -10.28 6.60 -3.67
CA LEU A 236 -9.64 7.27 -4.80
C LEU A 236 -9.69 8.81 -4.66
N ARG A 237 -10.78 9.35 -4.12
CA ARG A 237 -10.87 10.79 -3.83
C ARG A 237 -9.86 11.20 -2.75
N ILE A 238 -9.71 10.41 -1.69
CA ILE A 238 -8.68 10.64 -0.67
C ILE A 238 -7.30 10.58 -1.30
N TYR A 239 -7.01 9.59 -2.13
CA TYR A 239 -5.76 9.50 -2.87
C TYR A 239 -5.46 10.77 -3.67
N SER A 240 -6.42 11.25 -4.48
CA SER A 240 -6.27 12.50 -5.24
C SER A 240 -6.01 13.69 -4.30
N ASN A 241 -6.84 13.85 -3.27
CA ASN A 241 -6.77 14.99 -2.36
C ASN A 241 -5.45 15.05 -1.58
N GLU A 242 -4.92 13.89 -1.14
CA GLU A 242 -3.64 13.84 -0.42
C GLU A 242 -2.45 14.17 -1.32
N LEU A 243 -2.55 13.89 -2.63
CA LEU A 243 -1.54 14.25 -3.62
C LEU A 243 -1.67 15.69 -4.15
N GLU A 244 -2.85 16.28 -4.08
CA GLU A 244 -3.12 17.68 -4.43
C GLU A 244 -2.62 18.67 -3.37
N LYS A 245 -2.35 18.22 -2.16
CA LYS A 245 -1.75 19.06 -1.11
C LYS A 245 -0.41 19.65 -1.57
N GLU A 246 -0.15 20.89 -1.18
CA GLU A 246 1.14 21.54 -1.42
C GLU A 246 2.28 20.74 -0.79
N ASN A 247 3.41 20.67 -1.49
CA ASN A 247 4.60 19.94 -1.07
C ASN A 247 4.25 18.51 -0.66
N SER A 248 3.70 17.73 -1.59
CA SER A 248 3.43 16.30 -1.36
C SER A 248 4.45 15.46 -2.09
N VAL A 249 4.73 14.29 -1.54
CA VAL A 249 5.56 13.28 -2.21
C VAL A 249 4.80 11.96 -2.31
N LEU A 250 4.92 11.32 -3.47
CA LEU A 250 4.44 9.97 -3.71
C LEU A 250 5.61 9.05 -4.05
N PHE A 251 5.77 7.98 -3.29
CA PHE A 251 6.69 6.89 -3.59
C PHE A 251 5.92 5.69 -4.14
N VAL A 252 6.18 5.31 -5.38
CA VAL A 252 5.52 4.18 -6.05
C VAL A 252 6.44 2.97 -6.06
N MET A 253 6.00 1.87 -5.47
CA MET A 253 6.81 0.66 -5.27
C MET A 253 6.00 -0.60 -5.57
N GLY A 254 6.56 -1.52 -6.37
CA GLY A 254 5.89 -2.79 -6.70
C GLY A 254 4.57 -2.64 -7.47
N PHE A 255 4.29 -1.46 -8.05
CA PHE A 255 3.07 -1.15 -8.78
C PHE A 255 3.37 -0.86 -10.26
N SER A 256 2.67 -1.51 -11.18
CA SER A 256 2.93 -1.45 -12.62
C SER A 256 2.16 -0.35 -13.36
N PHE A 257 1.20 0.31 -12.70
CA PHE A 257 0.20 1.17 -13.34
C PHE A 257 -0.68 0.46 -14.39
N ALA A 258 -0.89 -0.86 -14.27
CA ALA A 258 -1.86 -1.58 -15.10
C ALA A 258 -3.31 -1.14 -14.83
N ASP A 259 -3.61 -0.63 -13.63
CA ASP A 259 -4.91 -0.04 -13.30
C ASP A 259 -5.04 1.35 -13.96
N GLU A 260 -5.89 1.43 -14.99
CA GLU A 260 -6.09 2.64 -15.79
C GLU A 260 -6.70 3.79 -14.97
N HIS A 261 -7.51 3.52 -13.95
CA HIS A 261 -8.12 4.55 -13.12
C HIS A 261 -7.06 5.22 -12.24
N ILE A 262 -6.24 4.41 -11.54
CA ILE A 262 -5.15 4.92 -10.71
C ILE A 262 -4.10 5.62 -11.58
N TYR A 263 -3.78 5.08 -12.76
CA TYR A 263 -2.88 5.72 -13.73
C TYR A 263 -3.38 7.11 -14.14
N LYS A 264 -4.62 7.21 -14.65
CA LYS A 264 -5.19 8.48 -15.12
C LYS A 264 -5.31 9.51 -14.00
N LEU A 265 -5.67 9.06 -12.79
CA LEU A 265 -5.79 9.93 -11.63
C LEU A 265 -4.43 10.47 -11.19
N THR A 266 -3.43 9.59 -11.10
CA THR A 266 -2.05 9.98 -10.74
C THR A 266 -1.48 10.97 -11.75
N LEU A 267 -1.66 10.73 -13.05
CA LEU A 267 -1.22 11.64 -14.10
C LEU A 267 -1.94 12.99 -14.02
N ARG A 268 -3.25 12.99 -13.78
CA ARG A 268 -4.03 14.23 -13.61
C ARG A 268 -3.52 15.07 -12.46
N VAL A 269 -3.25 14.47 -11.30
CA VAL A 269 -2.76 15.22 -10.14
C VAL A 269 -1.31 15.68 -10.34
N ALA A 270 -0.48 14.86 -10.99
CA ALA A 270 0.87 15.27 -11.39
C ALA A 270 0.84 16.52 -12.30
N ASP A 271 -0.14 16.60 -13.21
CA ASP A 271 -0.36 17.74 -14.09
C ASP A 271 -0.93 18.98 -13.38
N SER A 272 -1.80 18.81 -12.39
CA SER A 272 -2.46 19.93 -11.70
C SER A 272 -1.68 20.48 -10.51
N ASN A 273 -0.82 19.69 -9.87
CA ASN A 273 0.00 20.10 -8.72
C ASN A 273 1.50 20.16 -9.07
N PRO A 274 2.05 21.35 -9.38
CA PRO A 274 3.48 21.51 -9.67
C PRO A 274 4.41 21.22 -8.49
N THR A 275 3.89 21.23 -7.26
CA THR A 275 4.68 21.00 -6.03
C THR A 275 4.71 19.54 -5.61
N LEU A 276 3.85 18.69 -6.17
CA LEU A 276 3.90 17.24 -5.99
C LEU A 276 5.20 16.72 -6.59
N LYS A 277 5.89 15.81 -5.89
CA LYS A 277 7.00 15.03 -6.45
C LYS A 277 6.64 13.54 -6.42
N ILE A 278 6.83 12.84 -7.54
CA ILE A 278 6.56 11.40 -7.63
C ILE A 278 7.87 10.68 -7.93
N TYR A 279 8.25 9.73 -7.06
CA TYR A 279 9.34 8.81 -7.29
C TYR A 279 8.78 7.43 -7.62
N ILE A 280 9.11 6.91 -8.80
CA ILE A 280 8.68 5.57 -9.23
C ILE A 280 9.89 4.64 -9.21
N PHE A 281 9.87 3.64 -8.33
CA PHE A 281 10.93 2.65 -8.25
C PHE A 281 10.68 1.52 -9.24
N SER A 282 11.49 1.46 -10.29
CA SER A 282 11.42 0.39 -11.28
C SER A 282 12.12 -0.86 -10.74
N HIS A 283 11.47 -2.02 -10.81
CA HIS A 283 12.06 -3.28 -10.33
C HIS A 283 13.38 -3.65 -11.04
N LYS A 284 13.46 -3.40 -12.35
CA LYS A 284 14.67 -3.60 -13.17
C LYS A 284 14.91 -2.38 -14.03
N SER A 285 16.16 -2.11 -14.41
CA SER A 285 16.49 -1.02 -15.33
C SER A 285 15.78 -1.19 -16.68
N SER A 286 15.57 -2.43 -17.15
CA SER A 286 14.80 -2.74 -18.37
C SER A 286 13.30 -2.45 -18.27
N SER A 287 12.72 -2.55 -17.05
CA SER A 287 11.30 -2.34 -16.79
C SER A 287 10.91 -0.86 -16.70
N SER A 288 11.89 0.05 -16.68
CA SER A 288 11.68 1.51 -16.65
C SER A 288 10.78 2.00 -17.79
N LYS A 289 10.84 1.32 -18.94
CA LYS A 289 10.03 1.58 -20.14
C LYS A 289 8.52 1.60 -19.88
N ILE A 290 8.05 0.81 -18.91
CA ILE A 290 6.63 0.77 -18.53
C ILE A 290 6.19 2.14 -17.98
N TYR A 291 7.09 2.83 -17.29
CA TYR A 291 6.84 4.10 -16.63
C TYR A 291 7.21 5.32 -17.48
N GLU A 292 7.98 5.15 -18.57
CA GLU A 292 8.33 6.26 -19.46
C GLU A 292 7.10 7.03 -19.98
N ASN A 293 5.98 6.32 -20.18
CA ASN A 293 4.73 6.96 -20.62
C ASN A 293 4.17 7.90 -19.56
N ILE A 294 4.18 7.53 -18.27
CA ILE A 294 3.65 8.42 -17.22
C ILE A 294 4.57 9.62 -17.03
N GLU A 295 5.88 9.41 -17.09
CA GLU A 295 6.88 10.48 -16.95
C GLU A 295 6.79 11.50 -18.11
N LYS A 296 6.73 11.02 -19.36
CA LYS A 296 6.63 11.89 -20.55
C LYS A 296 5.31 12.66 -20.62
N ASN A 297 4.22 12.05 -20.15
CA ASN A 297 2.91 12.68 -20.19
C ASN A 297 2.70 13.74 -19.10
N ALA A 298 3.52 13.73 -18.05
CA ALA A 298 3.41 14.67 -16.93
C ALA A 298 3.97 16.06 -17.31
N LYS A 299 3.10 17.07 -17.35
CA LYS A 299 3.43 18.43 -17.79
C LYS A 299 4.45 19.13 -16.89
N ASN A 300 4.36 18.91 -15.58
CA ASN A 300 5.16 19.60 -14.58
C ASN A 300 6.56 19.01 -14.39
N LYS A 301 6.92 17.93 -15.11
CA LYS A 301 8.21 17.21 -14.96
C LYS A 301 8.51 16.83 -13.51
N ASN A 302 7.47 16.46 -12.80
CA ASN A 302 7.50 16.18 -11.38
C ASN A 302 7.48 14.68 -11.05
N ILE A 303 7.62 13.84 -12.07
CA ILE A 303 7.78 12.39 -11.96
C ILE A 303 9.24 12.05 -12.24
N GLU A 304 9.83 11.20 -11.41
CA GLU A 304 11.20 10.73 -11.54
C GLU A 304 11.26 9.22 -11.37
N ILE A 305 11.75 8.53 -12.40
CA ILE A 305 11.92 7.07 -12.38
C ILE A 305 13.27 6.74 -11.74
N VAL A 306 13.25 6.03 -10.62
CA VAL A 306 14.44 5.54 -9.92
C VAL A 306 14.65 4.09 -10.32
N SER A 307 15.67 3.85 -11.15
CA SER A 307 16.04 2.51 -11.60
C SER A 307 17.28 2.00 -10.85
N PRO A 308 17.41 0.67 -10.64
CA PRO A 308 18.59 0.08 -10.05
C PRO A 308 19.77 0.15 -11.03
N GLU A 309 20.99 0.00 -10.50
CA GLU A 309 22.20 -0.21 -11.29
C GLU A 309 22.10 -1.54 -12.07
N GLU A 310 22.85 -1.65 -13.17
CA GLU A 310 22.81 -2.83 -14.04
C GLU A 310 23.21 -4.10 -13.25
N GLY A 311 22.35 -5.12 -13.29
CA GLY A 311 22.53 -6.36 -12.52
C GLY A 311 21.93 -6.35 -11.12
N MET A 312 21.36 -5.23 -10.65
CA MET A 312 20.57 -5.15 -9.42
C MET A 312 19.06 -5.12 -9.72
N GLU A 313 18.27 -5.50 -8.72
CA GLU A 313 16.82 -5.45 -8.76
C GLU A 313 16.32 -4.66 -7.53
N TYR A 314 15.32 -3.80 -7.73
CA TYR A 314 14.58 -3.20 -6.62
C TYR A 314 13.39 -4.10 -6.27
N ASP A 315 13.64 -5.06 -5.40
CA ASP A 315 12.65 -5.76 -4.60
C ASP A 315 12.40 -5.01 -3.28
N PHE A 316 11.51 -5.52 -2.42
CA PHE A 316 11.19 -4.80 -1.19
C PHE A 316 12.39 -4.69 -0.23
N LYS A 317 13.22 -5.74 -0.15
CA LYS A 317 14.38 -5.79 0.73
C LYS A 317 15.46 -4.78 0.32
N THR A 318 15.76 -4.72 -0.97
CA THR A 318 16.72 -3.79 -1.56
C THR A 318 16.19 -2.36 -1.50
N LEU A 319 14.90 -2.10 -1.71
CA LEU A 319 14.33 -0.76 -1.47
C LEU A 319 14.53 -0.31 -0.02
N ASN A 320 14.30 -1.19 0.96
CA ASN A 320 14.56 -0.88 2.36
C ASN A 320 16.05 -0.54 2.59
N THR A 321 16.96 -1.40 2.17
CA THR A 321 18.39 -1.32 2.48
C THR A 321 19.16 -0.29 1.65
N GLU A 322 18.85 -0.17 0.36
CA GLU A 322 19.58 0.67 -0.60
C GLU A 322 19.00 2.07 -0.75
N ILE A 323 17.72 2.28 -0.42
CA ILE A 323 17.06 3.58 -0.50
C ILE A 323 16.73 4.13 0.89
N PHE A 324 15.80 3.50 1.61
CA PHE A 324 15.21 4.12 2.80
C PHE A 324 16.15 4.09 4.02
N GLU A 325 16.91 3.02 4.25
CA GLU A 325 17.90 2.97 5.34
C GLU A 325 19.00 4.02 5.15
N LYS A 326 19.44 4.25 3.91
CA LYS A 326 20.51 5.20 3.59
C LYS A 326 20.13 6.66 3.77
N ILE A 327 18.83 6.97 3.88
CA ILE A 327 18.35 8.34 4.11
C ILE A 327 17.96 8.59 5.56
N ILE A 328 18.06 7.59 6.45
CA ILE A 328 17.88 7.78 7.88
C ILE A 328 18.79 8.94 8.34
N PRO A 329 18.25 9.95 9.06
CA PRO A 329 19.08 11.00 9.62
C PRO A 329 20.11 10.39 10.58
N PHE A 330 21.39 10.37 10.18
CA PHE A 330 22.48 9.97 11.08
C PHE A 330 22.44 10.84 12.33
N LYS A 331 22.67 10.22 13.50
CA LYS A 331 22.99 10.94 14.73
C LYS A 331 24.09 11.97 14.39
N ARG A 332 23.86 13.25 14.67
CA ARG A 332 24.98 14.09 15.12
C ARG A 332 25.58 13.34 16.31
N GLU A 333 26.76 12.77 16.13
CA GLU A 333 27.63 12.52 17.27
C GLU A 333 27.71 13.85 18.02
N LEU A 334 27.50 13.78 19.33
CA LEU A 334 27.85 14.84 20.23
C LEU A 334 29.36 15.05 20.04
N VAL A 335 29.72 16.01 19.20
CA VAL A 335 31.08 16.53 19.13
C VAL A 335 31.27 17.32 20.42
N ASP A 336 32.15 16.73 21.23
CA ASP A 336 32.85 17.28 22.38
C ASP A 336 32.00 17.69 23.58
N GLY A 337 32.16 16.89 24.64
CA GLY A 337 31.65 17.22 25.95
C GLY A 337 32.24 18.51 26.49
N VAL A 338 31.37 19.37 27.00
CA VAL A 338 31.59 20.09 28.25
C VAL A 338 30.24 20.11 28.96
N LEU A 339 30.19 19.38 30.08
CA LEU A 339 29.30 19.69 31.18
C LEU A 339 29.87 20.96 31.83
N GLU A 340 29.12 22.06 31.75
CA GLU A 340 28.98 23.06 32.81
C GLU A 340 27.65 23.81 32.63
#